data_AF-A0A2S7VEC9-F1
#
_entry.id   AF-A0A2S7VEC9-F1
#
_cell.length_a   1.000
_cell.length_b   1.000
_cell.length_c   1.000
_cell.angle_alpha   90.00
_cell.angle_beta   90.00
_cell.angle_gamma   90.00
#
_symmetry.space_group_name_H-M   'P 1'
#
loop_
_entity.id
_entity.type
_entity.pdbx_description
1 polymer ?
#
loop_
_entity_poly.entity_id
_entity_poly.type
_entity_poly.pdbx_seq_one_letter_code
_entity_poly.pdbx_strand_id
1 'polypeptide(L)' 'MSTQVSLSFTLFLTSWFNRFKTVGRWQLKDGLLNAEITKGDNRYEFAVVARADLNIHSAVEYKNGELHSYLKLVQAER' A
#
# COMPACT_ATOMS: atom_id res chain seq x y z
N MET A 1 -12.92 -16.00 14.88
CA MET A 1 -13.41 -15.50 13.56
C MET A 1 -12.50 -14.35 13.16
N SER A 2 -11.71 -14.50 12.10
CA SER A 2 -10.84 -13.41 11.58
C SER A 2 -11.68 -12.56 10.63
N THR A 3 -11.86 -11.28 10.93
CA THR A 3 -12.61 -10.35 10.08
C THR A 3 -11.72 -9.91 8.93
N GLN A 4 -12.11 -10.25 7.69
CA GLN A 4 -11.44 -9.77 6.49
C GLN A 4 -12.17 -8.53 5.96
N VAL A 5 -11.48 -7.40 5.87
CA VAL A 5 -12.00 -6.15 5.29
C VAL A 5 -11.18 -5.84 4.05
N SER A 6 -11.85 -5.67 2.91
CA SER A 6 -11.22 -5.36 1.62
C SER A 6 -11.79 -4.07 1.04
N LEU A 7 -10.92 -3.18 0.57
CA LEU A 7 -11.30 -1.91 -0.03
C LEU A 7 -10.43 -1.63 -1.27
N SER A 8 -11.06 -1.08 -2.30
CA SER A 8 -10.39 -0.67 -3.55
C SER A 8 -10.49 0.83 -3.72
N PHE A 9 -9.45 1.44 -4.27
CA PHE A 9 -9.40 2.86 -4.57
C PHE A 9 -8.78 3.14 -5.94
N THR A 10 -9.05 4.32 -6.48
CA THR A 10 -8.40 4.82 -7.69
C THR A 10 -7.96 6.25 -7.40
N LEU A 11 -6.68 6.54 -7.55
CA LEU A 11 -6.09 7.87 -7.44
C LEU A 11 -5.61 8.34 -8.81
N PHE A 12 -5.96 9.57 -9.17
CA PHE A 12 -5.38 10.26 -10.32
C PHE A 12 -4.27 11.18 -9.81
N LEU A 13 -3.02 10.68 -9.84
CA LEU A 13 -1.85 11.47 -9.47
C LEU A 13 -1.44 12.34 -10.66
N THR A 14 -1.43 13.67 -10.47
CA THR A 14 -0.89 14.61 -11.45
C THR A 14 0.60 14.82 -11.15
N SER A 15 1.47 14.14 -11.90
CA SER A 15 2.88 14.52 -12.00
C SER A 15 3.03 15.56 -13.13
N TRP A 16 3.98 16.48 -12.99
CA TRP A 16 4.28 17.51 -14.00
C TRP A 16 4.62 16.95 -15.39
N PHE A 17 4.97 15.66 -15.52
CA PHE A 17 5.37 15.06 -16.80
C PHE A 17 4.54 13.85 -17.23
N ASN A 18 3.71 13.26 -16.35
CA ASN A 18 2.87 12.14 -16.76
C ASN A 18 1.67 11.91 -15.85
N ARG A 19 0.50 11.64 -16.45
CA ARG A 19 -0.75 11.27 -15.76
C ARG A 19 -0.86 9.74 -15.74
N PHE A 20 -0.25 9.11 -14.73
CA PHE A 20 -0.46 7.69 -14.51
C PHE A 20 -1.66 7.47 -13.60
N LYS A 21 -2.73 6.88 -14.15
CA LYS A 21 -3.82 6.34 -13.33
C LYS A 21 -3.20 5.35 -12.35
N THR A 22 -3.40 5.61 -11.07
CA THR A 22 -2.92 4.75 -9.99
C THR A 22 -4.15 4.08 -9.40
N VAL A 23 -4.25 2.77 -9.55
CA VAL A 23 -5.33 2.00 -8.92
C VAL A 23 -4.73 1.16 -7.81
N GLY A 24 -5.48 0.98 -6.73
CA GLY A 24 -5.00 0.17 -5.63
C GLY A 24 -6.13 -0.57 -4.95
N ARG A 25 -5.75 -1.63 -4.26
CA ARG A 25 -6.62 -2.40 -3.39
C ARG A 25 -5.87 -2.75 -2.13
N TRP A 26 -6.58 -2.85 -1.03
CA TRP A 26 -6.01 -3.32 0.21
C TRP A 26 -6.97 -4.22 0.94
N GLN A 27 -6.39 -5.09 1.77
CA GLN A 27 -7.13 -5.99 2.64
C GLN A 27 -6.45 -6.10 4.00
N LEU A 28 -7.25 -6.05 5.06
CA LEU A 28 -6.80 -6.43 6.40
C LEU A 28 -7.01 -7.94 6.56
N LYS A 29 -5.91 -8.68 6.73
CA LYS A 29 -5.93 -10.13 6.91
C LYS A 29 -4.86 -10.51 7.93
N ASP A 30 -5.26 -11.28 8.94
CA ASP A 30 -4.36 -11.83 9.97
C ASP A 30 -3.48 -10.76 10.66
N GLY A 31 -4.06 -9.58 10.91
CA GLY A 31 -3.38 -8.44 11.54
C GLY A 31 -2.44 -7.65 10.62
N LEU A 32 -2.37 -7.99 9.33
CA LEU A 32 -1.56 -7.33 8.33
C LEU A 32 -2.43 -6.58 7.33
N LEU A 33 -2.05 -5.34 7.01
CA LEU A 33 -2.65 -4.58 5.92
C LEU A 33 -1.87 -4.90 4.64
N ASN A 34 -2.45 -5.74 3.79
CA ASN A 34 -1.87 -6.07 2.49
C ASN A 34 -2.39 -5.08 1.46
N ALA A 35 -1.49 -4.45 0.73
CA ALA A 35 -1.82 -3.48 -0.31
C ALA A 35 -1.18 -3.87 -1.64
N GLU A 36 -1.91 -3.63 -2.72
CA GLU A 36 -1.44 -3.72 -4.09
C GLU A 36 -1.77 -2.41 -4.80
N ILE A 37 -0.81 -1.87 -5.54
CA ILE A 37 -0.94 -0.64 -6.31
C ILE A 37 -0.46 -0.90 -7.74
N THR A 38 -1.26 -0.56 -8.73
CA THR A 38 -0.86 -0.55 -10.14
C THR A 38 -0.71 0.88 -10.62
N LYS A 39 0.47 1.22 -11.16
CA LYS A 39 0.82 2.54 -11.68
C LYS A 39 1.55 2.39 -13.02
N GLY A 40 0.84 2.73 -14.10
CA GLY A 40 1.30 2.39 -15.45
C GLY A 40 1.46 0.87 -15.58
N ASP A 41 2.60 0.42 -16.06
CA ASP A 41 2.91 -1.02 -16.22
C ASP A 41 3.51 -1.66 -14.95
N ASN A 42 3.63 -0.90 -13.86
CA ASN A 42 4.23 -1.39 -12.62
C ASN A 42 3.16 -1.82 -11.63
N ARG A 43 3.35 -3.00 -11.03
CA ARG A 43 2.60 -3.49 -9.87
C ARG A 43 3.49 -3.41 -8.63
N TYR A 44 2.97 -2.81 -7.58
CA TYR A 44 3.62 -2.70 -6.28
C TYR A 44 2.81 -3.49 -5.26
N GLU A 45 3.49 -4.28 -4.44
CA GLU A 45 2.87 -5.15 -3.45
C GLU A 45 3.61 -5.00 -2.12
N PHE A 46 2.88 -4.82 -1.03
CA PHE A 46 3.46 -4.74 0.30
C PHE A 46 2.47 -5.13 1.41
N ALA A 47 3.00 -5.68 2.50
CA ALA A 47 2.26 -5.94 3.72
C ALA A 47 2.76 -5.00 4.82
N VAL A 48 1.85 -4.17 5.36
CA VAL A 48 2.16 -3.23 6.43
C VAL A 48 2.00 -3.95 7.77
N VAL A 49 3.10 -3.95 8.54
CA VAL A 49 3.10 -4.32 9.95
C VAL A 49 2.96 -3.03 10.75
N ALA A 50 1.89 -2.97 11.55
CA ALA A 50 1.53 -1.80 12.33
C ALA A 50 1.77 -2.03 13.82
N ARG A 51 2.35 -1.02 14.48
CA ARG A 51 2.35 -0.92 15.94
C ARG A 51 1.41 0.21 16.36
N ALA A 52 0.24 -0.16 16.85
CA ALA A 52 -0.83 0.78 17.21
C ALA A 52 -0.42 1.78 18.29
N ASP A 53 0.55 1.41 19.13
CA ASP A 53 1.06 2.22 20.24
C ASP A 53 2.05 3.32 19.80
N LEU A 54 2.69 3.19 18.64
CA LEU A 54 3.82 4.07 18.26
C LEU A 54 3.59 4.88 16.98
N ASN A 55 2.43 4.76 16.31
CA ASN A 55 2.16 5.38 14.99
C ASN A 55 3.30 5.18 13.97
N ILE A 56 4.04 4.08 14.13
CA ILE A 56 5.13 3.69 13.23
C ILE A 56 4.68 2.40 12.58
N HIS A 57 4.66 2.44 11.25
CA HIS A 57 4.28 1.33 10.41
C HIS A 57 5.43 1.04 9.46
N SER A 58 5.62 -0.22 9.10
CA SER A 58 6.72 -0.62 8.22
C SER A 58 6.27 -1.69 7.26
N ALA A 59 6.86 -1.67 6.08
CA ALA A 59 6.55 -2.60 5.01
C ALA A 59 7.78 -2.86 4.14
N VAL A 60 7.86 -4.06 3.58
CA VAL A 60 8.74 -4.37 2.46
C VAL A 60 7.91 -4.28 1.19
N GLU A 61 8.39 -3.49 0.24
CA GLU A 61 7.73 -3.28 -1.05
C GLU A 61 8.41 -4.10 -2.14
N TYR A 62 7.57 -4.79 -2.90
CA TYR A 62 7.95 -5.48 -4.12
C TYR A 62 7.39 -4.73 -5.32
N LYS A 63 8.21 -4.57 -6.36
CA LYS A 63 7.81 -4.00 -7.65
C LYS A 63 7.94 -5.09 -8.70
N ASN A 64 6.84 -5.43 -9.35
CA ASN A 64 6.76 -6.49 -10.36
C ASN A 64 7.31 -7.84 -9.85
N GLY A 65 7.11 -8.14 -8.55
CA GLY A 65 7.60 -9.36 -7.91
C GLY A 65 9.03 -9.30 -7.36
N GLU A 66 9.78 -8.22 -7.63
CA GLU A 66 11.15 -8.05 -7.14
C GLU A 66 11.22 -7.12 -5.93
N LEU A 67 12.13 -7.39 -5.00
CA LEU A 67 12.38 -6.52 -3.85
C LEU A 67 12.74 -5.12 -4.36
N HIS A 68 11.97 -4.12 -3.95
CA HIS A 68 12.12 -2.76 -4.44
C HIS A 68 12.55 -1.77 -3.37
N SER A 69 11.87 -1.78 -2.22
CA SER A 69 12.14 -0.79 -1.17
C SER A 69 11.71 -1.27 0.23
N TYR A 70 12.22 -0.57 1.24
CA TYR A 70 11.69 -0.62 2.61
C TYR A 70 10.92 0.66 2.88
N LEU A 71 9.66 0.53 3.27
CA LEU A 71 8.77 1.64 3.55
C LEU A 71 8.65 1.88 5.04
N LYS A 72 8.80 3.14 5.45
CA LYS A 72 8.37 3.63 6.76
C LYS A 72 7.13 4.48 6.56
N LEU A 73 6.05 4.05 7.17
CA LEU A 73 4.72 4.61 6.99
C LEU A 73 4.28 5.23 8.33
N VAL A 74 3.56 6.34 8.25
CA VAL A 74 2.98 7.05 9.39
C VAL A 74 1.52 7.30 9.06
N GLN A 75 0.62 7.09 10.01
CA GLN A 75 -0.78 7.50 9.83
C GLN A 75 -0.82 9.03 9.75
N ALA A 76 -1.28 9.55 8.61
CA ALA A 76 -1.57 10.98 8.49
C ALA A 76 -2.78 11.33 9.38
N GLU A 77 -2.67 12.39 10.15
CA GLU A 77 -3.82 12.96 10.87
C GLU A 77 -4.90 13.41 9.87
N ARG A 78 -6.15 13.38 10.34
CA ARG A 78 -7.34 13.59 9.51
C ARG A 78 -7.66 15.06 9.31
#